data_AF-A0AA36HWK6-F1
#
_entry.id   AF-A0AA36HWK6-F1
#
_cell.length_a   1.000
_cell.length_b   1.000
_cell.length_c   1.000
_cell.angle_alpha   90.00
_cell.angle_beta   90.00
_cell.angle_gamma   90.00
#
_symmetry.space_group_name_H-M   'P 1'
#
loop_
_entity.id
_entity.type
_entity.pdbx_description
1 polymer ?
#
loop_
_entity_poly.entity_id
_entity_poly.type
_entity_poly.pdbx_seq_one_letter_code
_entity_poly.pdbx_strand_id
1 'polypeptide(L)'
;MYPLIMRVMADFQFFSSFTERDVGPMFFQIPGPPETEIMGEESDYLIEDFREHHSESSVHFEITLSAAKLKEAEKAGLEKTFKLKSSISTSNMVLFDAEGKIAKYNSSLDILQEFCKLRRQVYVKRKDFLVAKLT
;
A
#
# COMPACT_ATOMS: atom_id res chain seq x y z
N MET A 1 -3.61 22.34 32.77
CA MET A 1 -2.88 21.09 32.46
C MET A 1 -3.57 20.49 31.25
N TYR A 2 -3.07 20.79 30.06
CA TYR A 2 -3.66 20.32 28.80
C TYR A 2 -2.86 19.10 28.32
N PRO A 3 -3.50 17.97 27.95
CA PRO A 3 -2.78 16.86 27.35
C PRO A 3 -2.30 17.25 25.95
N LEU A 4 -1.02 16.97 25.67
CA LEU A 4 -0.41 17.19 24.36
C LEU A 4 -1.01 16.19 23.35
N ILE A 5 -1.94 16.67 22.53
CA ILE A 5 -2.47 15.96 21.35
C ILE A 5 -1.40 16.02 20.26
N MET A 6 -0.78 14.87 19.93
CA MET A 6 0.07 14.75 18.76
C MET A 6 -0.79 14.52 17.52
N ARG A 7 -0.82 15.52 16.64
CA ARG A 7 -1.53 15.50 15.36
C ARG A 7 -0.61 14.89 14.29
N VAL A 8 -0.80 13.60 13.99
CA VAL A 8 -0.12 12.97 12.84
C VAL A 8 -0.96 13.26 11.59
N MET A 9 -0.46 14.14 10.72
CA MET A 9 -0.99 14.32 9.37
C MET A 9 -0.19 13.41 8.44
N ALA A 10 -0.79 12.32 7.98
CA ALA A 10 -0.24 11.48 6.94
C ALA A 10 -0.95 11.83 5.63
N ASP A 11 -0.21 12.44 4.70
CA ASP A 11 -0.70 12.70 3.35
C ASP A 11 -0.79 11.38 2.58
N PHE A 12 -2.00 10.83 2.51
CA PHE A 12 -2.31 9.62 1.75
C PHE A 12 -2.68 10.02 0.33
N GLN A 13 -1.69 10.04 -0.58
CA GLN A 13 -1.97 10.10 -2.01
C GLN A 13 -2.56 8.75 -2.45
N PHE A 14 -3.89 8.76 -2.52
CA PHE A 14 -4.77 7.74 -3.04
C PHE A 14 -4.42 7.42 -4.50
N PHE A 15 -3.93 6.21 -4.80
CA PHE A 15 -3.98 5.67 -6.16
C PHE A 15 -5.21 4.75 -6.25
N SER A 16 -6.11 5.16 -7.14
CA SER A 16 -7.38 4.52 -7.44
C SER A 16 -7.24 3.09 -7.94
N SER A 17 -8.21 2.25 -7.55
CA SER A 17 -8.66 1.01 -8.20
C SER A 17 -7.61 -0.08 -8.45
N PHE A 18 -7.57 -1.08 -7.56
CA PHE A 18 -7.12 -2.42 -7.91
C PHE A 18 -8.21 -3.42 -7.53
N THR A 19 -8.91 -3.89 -8.56
CA THR A 19 -10.01 -4.86 -8.53
C THR A 19 -9.52 -6.25 -8.12
N GLU A 20 -10.29 -6.90 -7.24
CA GLU A 20 -10.46 -8.35 -7.02
C GLU A 20 -9.46 -9.31 -7.71
N ARG A 21 -8.67 -10.01 -6.89
CA ARG A 21 -8.67 -11.50 -6.76
C ARG A 21 -7.51 -11.97 -5.87
N ASP A 22 -7.72 -13.16 -5.28
CA ASP A 22 -6.75 -14.09 -4.67
C ASP A 22 -6.43 -13.83 -3.17
N VAL A 23 -6.70 -14.70 -2.18
CA VAL A 23 -7.05 -16.14 -2.12
C VAL A 23 -7.75 -16.42 -0.75
N GLY A 24 -8.65 -17.41 -0.70
CA GLY A 24 -9.57 -17.73 0.42
C GLY A 24 -8.99 -18.23 1.76
N PRO A 25 -9.86 -18.70 2.68
CA PRO A 25 -9.57 -18.76 4.11
C PRO A 25 -8.71 -19.96 4.47
N MET A 26 -7.54 -19.70 5.07
CA MET A 26 -6.77 -20.74 5.76
C MET A 26 -7.43 -21.04 7.11
N PHE A 27 -8.44 -21.90 7.08
CA PHE A 27 -8.95 -22.61 8.26
C PHE A 27 -7.81 -23.50 8.79
N PHE A 28 -7.09 -23.02 9.81
CA PHE A 28 -6.17 -23.86 10.58
C PHE A 28 -6.79 -24.10 11.95
N GLN A 29 -7.24 -25.34 12.17
CA GLN A 29 -7.69 -25.81 13.47
C GLN A 29 -6.47 -25.89 14.40
N ILE A 30 -6.41 -25.03 15.42
CA ILE A 30 -5.44 -25.15 16.51
C ILE A 30 -6.18 -25.79 17.69
N PRO A 31 -5.66 -26.87 18.30
CA PRO A 31 -6.32 -27.51 19.43
C PRO A 31 -6.33 -26.54 20.63
N GLY A 32 -7.48 -26.44 21.29
CA GLY A 32 -7.65 -25.56 22.45
C GLY A 32 -6.79 -26.00 23.64
N PRO A 33 -6.10 -25.08 24.32
CA PRO A 33 -5.45 -25.38 25.59
C PRO A 33 -6.49 -25.50 26.73
N PRO A 34 -6.18 -26.29 27.79
CA PRO A 34 -7.10 -26.63 28.86
C PRO A 34 -7.47 -25.39 29.71
N GLU A 35 -8.76 -25.28 30.02
CA GLU A 35 -9.30 -24.26 30.92
C GLU A 35 -8.71 -24.40 32.33
N THR A 36 -8.03 -23.36 32.79
CA THR A 36 -8.13 -22.67 34.10
C THR A 36 -6.76 -22.16 34.53
N GLU A 37 -6.54 -20.87 34.33
CA GLU A 37 -5.75 -20.00 35.22
C GLU A 37 -6.07 -18.56 34.82
N ILE A 38 -6.94 -17.90 35.59
CA ILE A 38 -7.17 -16.46 35.51
C ILE A 38 -5.99 -15.82 36.23
N MET A 39 -4.97 -15.40 35.49
CA MET A 39 -3.95 -14.47 35.96
C MET A 39 -3.83 -13.39 34.90
N GLY A 40 -4.15 -12.15 35.29
CA GLY A 40 -4.26 -11.01 34.39
C GLY A 40 -3.04 -10.88 33.48
N GLU A 41 -3.24 -11.17 32.21
CA GLU A 41 -2.37 -10.64 31.17
C GLU A 41 -2.70 -9.15 31.08
N GLU A 42 -1.93 -8.33 31.79
CA GLU A 42 -1.69 -6.96 31.34
C GLU A 42 -1.07 -7.09 29.96
N SER A 43 -1.94 -7.14 28.96
CA SER A 43 -1.55 -6.96 27.59
C SER A 43 -0.95 -5.58 27.54
N ASP A 44 0.35 -5.53 27.32
CA ASP A 44 1.16 -4.32 27.27
C ASP A 44 0.76 -3.57 25.99
N TYR A 45 -0.46 -3.02 26.00
CA TYR A 45 -1.04 -2.33 24.87
C TYR A 45 -0.23 -1.07 24.67
N LEU A 46 0.34 -0.94 23.47
CA LEU A 46 1.09 0.23 23.07
C LEU A 46 0.22 1.51 23.07
N ILE A 47 -1.10 1.37 22.97
CA ILE A 47 -2.07 2.45 22.78
C ILE A 47 -3.10 2.43 23.91
N GLU A 48 -3.35 3.60 24.52
CA GLU A 48 -4.33 3.78 25.61
C GLU A 48 -5.71 4.19 25.08
N ASP A 49 -5.76 5.16 24.15
CA ASP A 49 -7.01 5.62 23.50
C ASP A 49 -6.76 5.83 22.00
N PHE A 50 -7.79 5.59 21.19
CA PHE A 50 -7.72 5.64 19.74
C PHE A 50 -8.99 6.27 19.17
N ARG A 51 -8.85 7.33 18.37
CA ARG A 51 -9.96 8.06 17.75
C ARG A 51 -9.74 8.27 16.27
N GLU A 52 -10.82 8.14 15.50
CA GLU A 52 -10.83 8.24 14.04
C GLU A 52 -11.64 9.46 13.59
N HIS A 53 -11.01 10.34 12.82
CA HIS A 53 -11.64 11.54 12.25
C HIS A 53 -11.39 11.61 10.74
N HIS A 54 -11.87 10.60 10.02
CA HIS A 54 -11.63 10.47 8.59
C HIS A 54 -12.51 11.44 7.79
N SER A 55 -11.97 11.90 6.65
CA SER A 55 -12.72 12.59 5.60
C SER A 55 -12.69 11.75 4.31
N GLU A 56 -13.41 12.18 3.27
CA GLU A 56 -13.45 11.48 1.98
C GLU A 56 -12.05 11.36 1.32
N SER A 57 -11.16 12.31 1.59
CA SER A 57 -9.83 12.39 0.95
C SER A 57 -8.65 12.28 1.91
N SER A 58 -8.89 12.25 3.23
CA SER A 58 -7.82 12.24 4.23
C SER A 58 -8.11 11.27 5.36
N VAL A 59 -7.10 10.50 5.75
CA VAL A 59 -7.13 9.64 6.92
C VAL A 59 -6.50 10.38 8.09
N HIS A 60 -7.22 10.49 9.21
CA HIS A 60 -6.74 11.11 10.44
C HIS A 60 -7.00 10.20 11.63
N PHE A 61 -5.93 9.86 12.34
CA PHE A 61 -5.94 9.07 13.57
C PHE A 61 -5.38 9.91 14.71
N GLU A 62 -6.09 9.95 15.83
CA GLU A 62 -5.62 10.51 17.08
C GLU A 62 -5.39 9.35 18.05
N ILE A 63 -4.12 9.18 18.46
CA ILE A 63 -3.68 8.06 19.28
C ILE A 63 -3.11 8.62 20.57
N THR A 64 -3.62 8.18 21.71
CA THR A 64 -3.11 8.54 23.03
C THR A 64 -2.20 7.43 23.54
N LEU A 65 -0.99 7.78 23.97
CA LEU A 65 0.03 6.87 24.46
C LEU A 65 0.50 7.32 25.85
N SER A 66 0.96 6.37 26.67
CA SER A 66 1.64 6.67 27.92
C SER A 66 2.98 7.38 27.66
N ALA A 67 3.39 8.29 28.55
CA ALA A 67 4.62 9.08 28.38
C ALA A 67 5.91 8.22 28.32
N ALA A 68 5.88 7.02 28.92
CA ALA A 68 7.00 6.07 28.86
C ALA A 68 7.09 5.41 27.48
N LYS A 69 5.95 4.96 26.94
CA LYS A 69 5.87 4.30 25.63
C LYS A 69 6.10 5.28 24.46
N LEU A 70 5.73 6.56 24.63
CA LEU A 70 6.01 7.61 23.64
C LEU A 70 7.53 7.82 23.47
N LYS A 71 8.28 7.93 24.58
CA LYS A 71 9.75 8.05 24.52
C LYS A 71 10.42 6.82 23.89
N GLU A 72 9.88 5.64 24.15
CA GLU A 72 10.34 4.39 23.52
C GLU A 72 10.05 4.37 22.01
N ALA A 73 8.85 4.78 21.61
CA ALA A 73 8.43 4.87 20.22
C ALA A 73 9.19 5.96 19.43
N GLU A 74 9.51 7.10 20.05
CA GLU A 74 10.37 8.14 19.46
C GLU A 74 11.79 7.61 19.22
N LYS A 75 12.33 6.85 20.17
CA LYS A 75 13.67 6.25 20.04
C LYS A 75 13.74 5.16 18.96
N ALA A 76 12.67 4.38 18.80
CA ALA A 76 12.55 3.35 17.76
C ALA A 76 12.17 3.91 16.38
N GLY A 77 11.56 5.10 16.36
CA GLY A 77 10.98 5.77 15.19
C GLY A 77 9.49 5.42 15.03
N LEU A 78 8.62 6.42 15.11
CA LEU A 78 7.15 6.25 15.06
C LEU A 78 6.70 5.50 13.80
N GLU A 79 7.35 5.76 12.66
CA GLU A 79 7.01 5.10 11.38
C GLU A 79 7.12 3.58 11.44
N LYS A 80 8.08 3.06 12.21
CA LYS A 80 8.29 1.61 12.38
C LYS A 80 7.32 1.04 13.40
N THR A 81 7.13 1.74 14.52
CA THR A 81 6.22 1.33 15.60
C THR A 81 4.77 1.24 15.12
N PHE A 82 4.33 2.22 14.33
CA PHE A 82 2.98 2.28 13.76
C PHE A 82 2.87 1.66 12.36
N LYS A 83 3.95 1.06 11.84
CA LYS A 83 3.99 0.42 10.50
C LYS A 83 3.50 1.34 9.37
N LEU A 84 3.77 2.65 9.47
CA LEU A 84 3.34 3.64 8.48
C LEU A 84 4.14 3.55 7.17
N LYS A 85 5.27 2.84 7.18
CA LYS A 85 6.11 2.61 6.01
C LYS A 85 5.96 1.19 5.51
N SER A 86 5.46 1.04 4.29
CA SER A 86 5.54 -0.20 3.53
C SER A 86 6.61 -0.06 2.43
N SER A 87 7.29 -1.15 2.13
CA SER A 87 8.21 -1.21 0.99
C SER A 87 7.50 -1.86 -0.17
N ILE A 88 7.42 -1.15 -1.30
CA ILE A 88 6.92 -1.72 -2.56
C ILE A 88 8.13 -2.20 -3.35
N SER A 89 8.15 -3.50 -3.69
CA SER A 89 9.21 -4.09 -4.51
C SER A 89 8.82 -4.02 -5.99
N THR A 90 9.68 -3.45 -6.82
CA THR A 90 9.50 -3.38 -8.28
C THR A 90 10.22 -4.52 -9.03
N SER A 91 10.65 -5.57 -8.31
CA SER A 91 11.49 -6.64 -8.87
C SER A 91 10.76 -7.61 -9.81
N ASN A 92 9.42 -7.54 -9.89
CA ASN A 92 8.60 -8.46 -10.67
C ASN A 92 7.73 -7.72 -11.70
N MET A 93 8.37 -7.05 -12.66
CA MET A 93 7.69 -6.45 -13.81
C MET A 93 7.60 -7.46 -14.95
N VAL A 94 6.50 -8.20 -15.04
CA VAL A 94 6.24 -9.18 -16.10
C VAL A 94 5.01 -8.75 -16.88
N LEU A 95 5.18 -8.55 -18.19
CA LEU A 95 4.13 -8.03 -19.07
C LEU A 95 4.10 -8.84 -20.38
N PHE A 96 2.99 -8.70 -21.11
CA PHE A 96 2.90 -9.21 -22.48
C PHE A 96 3.51 -8.21 -23.45
N ASP A 97 4.38 -8.70 -24.31
CA ASP A 97 4.98 -7.94 -25.40
C ASP A 97 3.96 -7.77 -26.57
N ALA A 98 4.29 -6.95 -27.57
CA ALA A 98 3.51 -6.69 -28.78
C ALA A 98 3.16 -7.96 -29.57
N GLU A 99 3.95 -9.03 -29.43
CA GLU A 99 3.70 -10.34 -30.03
C GLU A 99 2.85 -11.28 -29.13
N GLY A 100 2.42 -10.81 -27.96
CA GLY A 100 1.67 -11.61 -26.99
C GLY A 100 2.52 -12.59 -26.18
N LYS A 101 3.85 -12.44 -26.20
CA LYS A 101 4.78 -13.26 -25.41
C LYS A 101 4.97 -12.67 -24.02
N ILE A 102 5.12 -13.52 -23.01
CA ILE A 102 5.43 -13.08 -21.64
C ILE A 102 6.91 -12.72 -21.56
N ALA A 103 7.20 -11.46 -21.22
CA ALA A 103 8.53 -10.93 -21.05
C ALA A 103 8.71 -10.36 -19.63
N LYS A 104 9.90 -10.55 -19.05
CA LYS A 104 10.29 -9.93 -17.79
C LYS A 104 11.13 -8.69 -18.09
N TYR A 105 10.74 -7.58 -17.49
CA TYR A 105 11.40 -6.28 -17.60
C TYR A 105 12.16 -5.97 -16.32
N ASN A 106 13.35 -5.39 -16.47
CA ASN A 106 14.20 -5.03 -15.33
C ASN A 106 13.98 -3.58 -14.90
N SER A 107 13.63 -2.71 -15.85
CA SER A 107 13.35 -1.30 -15.61
C SER A 107 12.02 -0.87 -16.23
N SER A 108 11.35 0.09 -15.61
CA SER A 108 10.19 0.77 -16.18
C SER A 108 10.51 1.49 -17.50
N LEU A 109 11.78 1.88 -17.69
CA LEU A 109 12.24 2.50 -18.93
C LEU A 109 12.23 1.54 -20.12
N ASP A 110 12.50 0.26 -19.89
CA ASP A 110 12.51 -0.75 -20.95
C ASP A 110 11.09 -0.91 -21.54
N ILE A 111 10.11 -0.98 -20.64
CA ILE A 111 8.68 -1.04 -20.97
C ILE A 111 8.29 0.21 -21.78
N LEU A 112 8.71 1.39 -21.32
CA LEU A 112 8.40 2.65 -22.00
C LEU A 112 8.99 2.70 -23.41
N GLN A 113 10.24 2.24 -23.58
CA GLN A 113 10.92 2.28 -24.87
C GLN A 113 10.23 1.38 -25.91
N GLU A 114 9.82 0.18 -25.50
CA GLU A 114 9.05 -0.74 -26.34
C GLU A 114 7.68 -0.17 -26.71
N PHE A 115 6.97 0.37 -25.71
CA PHE A 115 5.70 1.05 -25.92
C PHE A 115 5.81 2.20 -26.92
N CYS A 116 6.82 3.07 -26.78
CA CYS A 116 7.03 4.20 -27.68
C CYS A 116 7.31 3.76 -29.13
N LYS A 117 8.07 2.67 -29.33
CA LYS A 117 8.34 2.11 -30.67
C LYS A 117 7.04 1.63 -31.33
N LEU A 118 6.26 0.80 -30.62
CA LEU A 118 4.98 0.28 -31.10
C LEU A 118 4.01 1.44 -31.40
N ARG A 119 3.88 2.38 -30.47
CA ARG A 119 2.94 3.50 -30.58
C ARG A 119 3.26 4.39 -31.76
N ARG A 120 4.54 4.64 -32.06
CA ARG A 120 4.97 5.40 -33.24
C ARG A 120 4.49 4.74 -34.54
N GLN A 121 4.67 3.43 -34.68
CA GLN A 121 4.24 2.70 -35.88
C GLN A 121 2.72 2.79 -36.07
N VAL A 122 1.95 2.67 -34.98
CA VAL A 122 0.49 2.82 -35.01
C VAL A 122 0.07 4.24 -35.39
N TYR A 123 0.79 5.27 -34.94
CA TYR A 123 0.49 6.66 -35.35
C TYR A 123 0.70 6.88 -36.85
N VAL A 124 1.73 6.30 -37.45
CA VAL A 124 1.95 6.35 -38.91
C VAL A 124 0.77 5.71 -39.63
N LYS A 125 0.41 4.47 -39.27
CA LYS A 125 -0.75 3.76 -39.85
C LYS A 125 -2.03 4.57 -39.73
N ARG A 126 -2.27 5.20 -38.56
CA ARG A 126 -3.44 6.04 -38.33
C ARG A 126 -3.43 7.28 -39.22
N LYS A 127 -2.27 7.92 -39.40
CA LYS A 127 -2.14 9.08 -40.29
C LYS A 127 -2.47 8.68 -41.73
N ASP A 128 -1.88 7.60 -42.22
CA ASP A 128 -2.07 7.15 -43.60
C ASP A 128 -3.54 6.80 -43.87
N PHE A 129 -4.19 6.13 -42.92
CA PHE A 129 -5.63 5.86 -42.98
C PHE A 129 -6.48 7.14 -43.04
N LEU A 130 -6.16 8.15 -42.22
CA LEU A 130 -6.89 9.42 -42.21
C LEU A 130 -6.69 10.20 -43.52
N VAL A 131 -5.48 10.19 -44.09
CA VAL A 131 -5.20 10.82 -45.38
C VAL A 131 -5.97 10.12 -46.51
N ALA A 132 -5.98 8.78 -46.52
CA ALA A 132 -6.73 8.00 -47.50
C ALA A 132 -8.26 8.18 -47.39
N LYS A 133 -8.77 8.51 -46.20
CA LYS A 133 -10.21 8.79 -45.99
C LYS A 133 -10.62 10.18 -46.48
N LEU A 134 -9.68 11.11 -46.57
CA LEU A 134 -9.93 12.51 -46.95
C LEU A 134 -9.78 12.76 -48.46
N THR A 135 -9.21 11.79 -49.19
CA THR A 135 -9.02 11.84 -50.66
C THR A 135 -10.03 10.92 -51.32
#